data_AF-A0A2D6E124-F1
#
_entry.id   AF-A0A2D6E124-F1
#
_cell.length_a   1.000
_cell.length_b   1.000
_cell.length_c   1.000
_cell.angle_alpha   90.00
_cell.angle_beta   90.00
_cell.angle_gamma   90.00
#
_symmetry.space_group_name_H-M   'P 1'
#
loop_
_entity.id
_entity.type
_entity.pdbx_description
1 polymer ?
#
loop_
_entity_poly.entity_id
_entity_poly.type
_entity_poly.pdbx_seq_one_letter_code
_entity_poly.pdbx_strand_id
1 'polypeptide(L)'
;MKFDYTQNIGIIGHGEIGSSLEAVYRDFTDNIFIKDLDRDDGLKNIRVLNICIPYSENFVEIVSRYILEIDPQFTIIHSTVIPQTTQTIIEKINDEMIVHSPVRGVHPKLYDGIKTFVKFIGAENNVVAKLAQDHLNSLNIKTEICHDSATTELGKMLSTTYYGLCIAWHGEVQKLCKNYDAPFREVMTRFNETYNDGYAALGKSNVVRPVLYPPGEIIGGHCVIPNAELVSSLMSSPALDLILEYADDNEK
;
A
#
# COMPACT_ATOMS: atom_id res chain seq x y z
N MET A 1 -5.32 -24.76 -2.14
CA MET A 1 -6.46 -25.00 -1.24
C MET A 1 -7.66 -24.24 -1.83
N LYS A 2 -8.85 -24.84 -1.96
CA LYS A 2 -10.04 -24.09 -2.43
C LYS A 2 -10.48 -23.12 -1.32
N PHE A 3 -10.92 -21.92 -1.67
CA PHE A 3 -11.50 -20.98 -0.71
C PHE A 3 -12.66 -21.67 0.03
N ASP A 4 -12.68 -21.60 1.35
CA ASP A 4 -13.77 -22.12 2.15
C ASP A 4 -14.84 -21.04 2.29
N TYR A 5 -15.94 -21.27 1.58
CA TYR A 5 -17.08 -20.36 1.46
C TYR A 5 -17.79 -20.06 2.79
N THR A 6 -17.45 -20.77 3.87
CA THR A 6 -18.06 -20.59 5.21
C THR A 6 -17.29 -19.64 6.13
N GLN A 7 -16.18 -19.06 5.67
CA GLN A 7 -15.32 -18.24 6.51
C GLN A 7 -15.89 -16.84 6.73
N ASN A 8 -16.02 -16.44 8.00
CA ASN A 8 -16.37 -15.08 8.37
C ASN A 8 -15.16 -14.16 8.17
N ILE A 9 -15.33 -13.11 7.37
CA ILE A 9 -14.31 -12.12 7.06
C ILE A 9 -14.64 -10.82 7.80
N GLY A 10 -13.69 -10.30 8.57
CA GLY A 10 -13.79 -9.01 9.21
C GLY A 10 -13.00 -7.95 8.44
N ILE A 11 -13.55 -6.74 8.31
CA ILE A 11 -12.84 -5.58 7.75
C ILE A 11 -13.01 -4.41 8.71
N ILE A 12 -11.89 -3.87 9.19
CA ILE A 12 -11.84 -2.64 10.01
C ILE A 12 -11.38 -1.49 9.12
N GLY A 13 -12.23 -0.48 8.96
CA GLY A 13 -12.07 0.64 8.04
C GLY A 13 -12.62 0.32 6.66
N HIS A 14 -13.61 1.09 6.21
CA HIS A 14 -14.36 0.91 4.96
C HIS A 14 -14.13 2.07 3.96
N GLY A 15 -12.98 2.72 4.04
CA GLY A 15 -12.51 3.67 3.02
C GLY A 15 -12.15 3.00 1.68
N GLU A 16 -11.31 3.66 0.87
CA GLU A 16 -10.95 3.18 -0.48
C GLU A 16 -10.40 1.74 -0.50
N ILE A 17 -9.54 1.40 0.47
CA ILE A 17 -8.95 0.05 0.58
C ILE A 17 -9.99 -0.97 1.06
N GLY A 18 -10.70 -0.67 2.16
CA GLY A 18 -11.64 -1.60 2.78
C GLY A 18 -12.81 -1.96 1.86
N SER A 19 -13.39 -0.96 1.18
CA SER A 19 -14.46 -1.17 0.21
C SER A 19 -14.01 -1.96 -1.03
N SER A 20 -12.78 -1.71 -1.51
CA SER A 20 -12.22 -2.48 -2.63
C SER A 20 -11.93 -3.93 -2.23
N LEU A 21 -11.48 -4.15 -0.98
CA LEU A 21 -11.22 -5.48 -0.45
C LEU A 21 -12.53 -6.25 -0.22
N GLU A 22 -13.58 -5.59 0.28
CA GLU A 22 -14.93 -6.16 0.34
C GLU A 22 -15.37 -6.64 -1.05
N ALA A 23 -15.22 -5.81 -2.09
CA ALA A 23 -15.58 -6.18 -3.45
C ALA A 23 -14.82 -7.43 -3.93
N VAL A 24 -13.53 -7.59 -3.57
CA VAL A 24 -12.77 -8.81 -3.86
C VAL A 24 -13.34 -10.02 -3.12
N TYR A 25 -13.66 -9.89 -1.84
CA TYR A 25 -14.25 -10.98 -1.06
C TYR A 25 -15.64 -11.39 -1.56
N ARG A 26 -16.46 -10.43 -2.03
CA ARG A 26 -17.82 -10.68 -2.56
C ARG A 26 -17.86 -11.61 -3.77
N ASP A 27 -16.76 -11.76 -4.48
CA ASP A 27 -16.66 -12.77 -5.55
C ASP A 27 -16.66 -14.21 -5.02
N PHE A 28 -16.43 -14.39 -3.71
CA PHE A 28 -16.24 -15.70 -3.09
C PHE A 28 -17.16 -15.96 -1.89
N THR A 29 -17.60 -14.95 -1.15
CA THR A 29 -18.46 -15.15 0.03
C THR A 29 -19.29 -13.91 0.36
N ASP A 30 -20.46 -14.14 0.95
CA ASP A 30 -21.32 -13.10 1.51
C ASP A 30 -21.08 -12.87 3.02
N ASN A 31 -20.27 -13.73 3.67
CA ASN A 31 -20.00 -13.67 5.12
C ASN A 31 -18.92 -12.61 5.45
N ILE A 32 -19.23 -11.35 5.16
CA ILE A 32 -18.33 -10.21 5.36
C ILE A 32 -18.94 -9.26 6.38
N PHE A 33 -18.17 -8.92 7.41
CA PHE A 33 -18.57 -8.05 8.51
C PHE A 33 -17.65 -6.84 8.55
N ILE A 34 -18.23 -5.64 8.51
CA ILE A 34 -17.50 -4.39 8.43
C ILE A 34 -17.70 -3.57 9.71
N LYS A 35 -16.60 -2.98 10.18
CA LYS A 35 -16.60 -1.95 11.21
C LYS A 35 -15.89 -0.70 10.67
N ASP A 36 -16.59 0.42 10.73
CA ASP A 36 -16.08 1.77 10.46
C ASP A 36 -16.69 2.75 11.47
N LEU A 37 -16.41 4.04 11.35
CA LEU A 37 -16.94 5.09 12.24
C LEU A 37 -18.47 5.06 12.32
N ASP A 38 -19.14 4.93 11.16
CA ASP A 38 -20.60 4.99 11.04
C ASP A 38 -21.25 3.63 10.76
N ARG A 39 -20.48 2.53 10.79
CA ARG A 39 -20.96 1.18 10.45
C ARG A 39 -20.41 0.14 11.43
N ASP A 40 -21.28 -0.73 11.93
CA ASP A 40 -20.88 -1.88 12.73
C ASP A 40 -21.80 -3.06 12.44
N ASP A 41 -21.30 -4.02 11.68
CA ASP A 41 -22.05 -5.22 11.30
C ASP A 41 -22.00 -6.31 12.41
N GLY A 42 -21.25 -6.08 13.49
CA GLY A 42 -21.00 -7.06 14.54
C GLY A 42 -19.99 -8.13 14.14
N LEU A 43 -18.74 -7.96 14.57
CA LEU A 43 -17.64 -8.89 14.28
C LEU A 43 -17.65 -10.07 15.26
N LYS A 44 -18.12 -11.25 14.84
CA LYS A 44 -18.12 -12.48 15.64
C LYS A 44 -17.56 -13.68 14.88
N ASN A 45 -16.79 -14.52 15.57
CA ASN A 45 -16.15 -15.73 15.02
C ASN A 45 -15.37 -15.42 13.73
N ILE A 46 -14.63 -14.31 13.73
CA ILE A 46 -13.92 -13.84 12.55
C ILE A 46 -12.73 -14.75 12.30
N ARG A 47 -12.64 -15.30 11.09
CA ARG A 47 -11.45 -16.07 10.72
C ARG A 47 -10.31 -15.15 10.34
N VAL A 48 -10.59 -14.20 9.44
CA VAL A 48 -9.59 -13.28 8.91
C VAL A 48 -10.03 -11.86 9.19
N LEU A 49 -9.25 -11.16 10.01
CA LEU A 49 -9.46 -9.74 10.28
C LEU A 49 -8.56 -8.91 9.34
N ASN A 50 -9.15 -8.03 8.55
CA ASN A 50 -8.44 -7.17 7.62
C ASN A 50 -8.41 -5.75 8.18
N ILE A 51 -7.23 -5.24 8.49
CA ILE A 51 -7.04 -3.87 9.00
C ILE A 51 -6.77 -2.93 7.82
N CYS A 52 -7.68 -1.98 7.60
CA CYS A 52 -7.67 -1.04 6.47
C CYS A 52 -7.85 0.43 6.91
N ILE A 53 -7.63 0.74 8.20
CA ILE A 53 -7.70 2.11 8.72
C ILE A 53 -6.42 2.90 8.41
N PRO A 54 -6.47 4.23 8.28
CA PRO A 54 -5.27 5.06 8.13
C PRO A 54 -4.30 4.89 9.31
N TYR A 55 -3.00 5.04 9.03
CA TYR A 55 -1.99 5.09 10.08
C TYR A 55 -2.13 6.36 10.93
N SER A 56 -1.87 6.23 12.23
CA SER A 56 -1.85 7.31 13.21
C SER A 56 -0.94 6.92 14.36
N GLU A 57 -0.60 7.87 15.23
CA GLU A 57 0.20 7.59 16.43
C GLU A 57 -0.44 6.54 17.35
N ASN A 58 -1.78 6.45 17.35
CA ASN A 58 -2.54 5.49 18.15
C ASN A 58 -2.83 4.17 17.40
N PHE A 59 -2.28 3.97 16.19
CA PHE A 59 -2.60 2.82 15.35
C PHE A 59 -2.37 1.49 16.07
N VAL A 60 -1.21 1.34 16.72
CA VAL A 60 -0.86 0.12 17.49
C VAL A 60 -1.90 -0.16 18.56
N GLU A 61 -2.30 0.85 19.34
CA GLU A 61 -3.30 0.70 20.41
C GLU A 61 -4.67 0.31 19.86
N ILE A 62 -5.12 1.02 18.82
CA ILE A 62 -6.43 0.79 18.19
C ILE A 62 -6.50 -0.63 17.62
N VAL A 63 -5.49 -1.05 16.87
CA VAL A 63 -5.47 -2.38 16.24
C VAL A 63 -5.33 -3.49 17.28
N SER A 64 -4.47 -3.31 18.28
CA SER A 64 -4.31 -4.30 19.37
C SER A 64 -5.64 -4.55 20.09
N ARG A 65 -6.40 -3.48 20.39
CA ARG A 65 -7.72 -3.59 21.00
C ARG A 65 -8.69 -4.35 20.10
N TYR A 66 -8.75 -4.05 18.80
CA TYR A 66 -9.61 -4.80 17.88
C TYR A 66 -9.27 -6.29 17.85
N ILE A 67 -7.98 -6.64 17.79
CA ILE A 67 -7.56 -8.04 17.78
C ILE A 67 -7.97 -8.76 19.07
N LEU A 68 -7.73 -8.14 20.24
CA LEU A 68 -8.08 -8.72 21.54
C LEU A 68 -9.60 -8.86 21.75
N GLU A 69 -10.40 -7.90 21.27
CA GLU A 69 -11.86 -7.94 21.41
C GLU A 69 -12.52 -8.93 20.45
N ILE A 70 -11.98 -9.07 19.23
CA ILE A 70 -12.56 -9.89 18.16
C ILE A 70 -12.06 -11.33 18.22
N ASP A 71 -10.84 -11.55 18.72
CA ASP A 71 -10.14 -12.85 18.79
C ASP A 71 -10.17 -13.59 17.43
N PRO A 72 -9.64 -12.98 16.34
CA PRO A 72 -9.68 -13.59 15.02
C PRO A 72 -8.67 -14.73 14.90
N GLN A 73 -8.91 -15.70 13.99
CA GLN A 73 -7.92 -16.76 13.76
C GLN A 73 -6.58 -16.22 13.24
N PHE A 74 -6.59 -15.19 12.38
CA PHE A 74 -5.41 -14.40 12.06
C PHE A 74 -5.79 -13.03 11.48
N THR A 75 -4.83 -12.09 11.53
CA THR A 75 -5.00 -10.71 11.09
C THR A 75 -4.08 -10.37 9.92
N ILE A 76 -4.61 -9.64 8.94
CA ILE A 76 -3.84 -9.05 7.83
C ILE A 76 -3.94 -7.54 7.91
N ILE A 77 -2.80 -6.87 8.08
CA ILE A 77 -2.69 -5.41 8.03
C ILE A 77 -2.44 -4.99 6.58
N HIS A 78 -3.40 -4.28 5.98
CA HIS A 78 -3.32 -3.75 4.61
C HIS A 78 -2.91 -2.28 4.56
N SER A 79 -3.08 -1.57 5.68
CA SER A 79 -2.69 -0.18 5.89
C SER A 79 -1.21 0.03 5.63
N THR A 80 -0.84 1.18 5.05
CA THR A 80 0.57 1.59 5.04
C THR A 80 0.92 2.03 6.46
N VAL A 81 1.98 1.44 7.04
CA VAL A 81 2.44 1.71 8.40
C VAL A 81 3.96 1.92 8.41
N ILE A 82 4.49 2.53 9.48
CA ILE A 82 5.94 2.64 9.66
C ILE A 82 6.56 1.28 10.01
N PRO A 83 7.88 1.09 9.81
CA PRO A 83 8.53 -0.19 10.08
C PRO A 83 8.44 -0.56 11.56
N GLN A 84 8.35 -1.87 11.83
CA GLN A 84 8.18 -2.47 13.16
C GLN A 84 6.79 -2.27 13.78
N THR A 85 5.82 -1.71 13.05
CA THR A 85 4.45 -1.55 13.58
C THR A 85 3.82 -2.90 13.88
N THR A 86 3.90 -3.85 12.95
CA THR A 86 3.32 -5.18 13.11
C THR A 86 3.99 -5.94 14.25
N GLN A 87 5.32 -5.91 14.33
CA GLN A 87 6.07 -6.51 15.44
C GLN A 87 5.68 -5.91 16.80
N THR A 88 5.52 -4.58 16.88
CA THR A 88 5.10 -3.91 18.12
C THR A 88 3.71 -4.37 18.56
N ILE A 89 2.78 -4.60 17.63
CA ILE A 89 1.45 -5.15 17.95
C ILE A 89 1.61 -6.58 18.49
N ILE A 90 2.37 -7.44 17.80
CA ILE A 90 2.64 -8.83 18.22
C ILE A 90 3.18 -8.87 19.66
N GLU A 91 4.20 -8.06 19.98
CA GLU A 91 4.81 -8.00 21.30
C GLU A 91 3.82 -7.50 22.38
N LYS A 92 2.99 -6.51 22.04
CA LYS A 92 2.02 -5.91 22.96
C LYS A 92 0.91 -6.89 23.35
N ILE A 93 0.41 -7.70 22.41
CA ILE A 93 -0.69 -8.64 22.67
C ILE A 93 -0.22 -10.09 22.87
N ASN A 94 1.08 -10.35 22.68
CA ASN A 94 1.70 -11.67 22.75
C ASN A 94 1.01 -12.69 21.81
N ASP A 95 0.80 -12.30 20.56
CA ASP A 95 0.19 -13.12 19.51
C ASP A 95 0.89 -12.92 18.16
N GLU A 96 1.41 -13.99 17.59
CA GLU A 96 2.13 -14.00 16.31
C GLU A 96 1.20 -14.18 15.09
N MET A 97 -0.12 -14.33 15.28
CA MET A 97 -1.11 -14.55 14.21
C MET A 97 -1.43 -13.28 13.40
N ILE A 98 -0.41 -12.48 13.09
CA ILE A 98 -0.52 -11.19 12.41
C ILE A 98 0.48 -11.11 11.26
N VAL A 99 0.03 -10.64 10.10
CA VAL A 99 0.90 -10.35 8.95
C VAL A 99 0.66 -8.94 8.44
N HIS A 100 1.70 -8.35 7.83
CA HIS A 100 1.54 -7.15 7.01
C HIS A 100 1.51 -7.54 5.53
N SER A 101 0.52 -7.04 4.81
CA SER A 101 0.38 -7.25 3.38
C SER A 101 -0.24 -6.01 2.73
N PRO A 102 0.58 -5.02 2.36
CA PRO A 102 0.10 -3.71 1.95
C PRO A 102 -0.60 -3.78 0.58
N VAL A 103 -1.56 -2.87 0.33
CA VAL A 103 -2.23 -2.79 -0.97
C VAL A 103 -1.40 -2.00 -1.98
N ARG A 104 -1.38 -2.50 -3.22
CA ARG A 104 -0.80 -1.83 -4.40
C ARG A 104 -1.89 -1.62 -5.43
N GLY A 105 -1.85 -0.46 -6.09
CA GLY A 105 -2.88 -0.04 -7.04
C GLY A 105 -3.22 1.44 -6.84
N VAL A 106 -4.17 1.92 -7.62
CA VAL A 106 -4.62 3.32 -7.59
C VAL A 106 -6.15 3.36 -7.61
N HIS A 107 -6.74 4.15 -6.73
CA HIS A 107 -8.18 4.43 -6.74
C HIS A 107 -8.55 5.22 -8.02
N PRO A 108 -9.69 4.95 -8.69
CA PRO A 108 -10.80 4.05 -8.30
C PRO A 108 -10.66 2.58 -8.72
N LYS A 109 -9.53 2.17 -9.29
CA LYS A 109 -9.31 0.81 -9.81
C LYS A 109 -8.64 -0.12 -8.81
N LEU A 110 -8.88 0.07 -7.50
CA LEU A 110 -8.21 -0.70 -6.46
C LEU A 110 -8.62 -2.18 -6.47
N TYR A 111 -9.88 -2.52 -6.79
CA TYR A 111 -10.30 -3.91 -7.01
C TYR A 111 -9.42 -4.61 -8.06
N ASP A 112 -9.28 -4.01 -9.24
CA ASP A 112 -8.42 -4.54 -10.32
C ASP A 112 -6.96 -4.57 -9.88
N GLY A 113 -6.49 -3.53 -9.17
CA GLY A 113 -5.15 -3.44 -8.63
C GLY A 113 -4.81 -4.60 -7.70
N ILE A 114 -5.68 -4.89 -6.72
CA ILE A 114 -5.51 -6.00 -5.77
C ILE A 114 -5.40 -7.34 -6.50
N LYS A 115 -6.17 -7.54 -7.59
CA LYS A 115 -6.12 -8.77 -8.39
C LYS A 115 -4.94 -8.84 -9.36
N THR A 116 -4.39 -7.70 -9.76
CA THR A 116 -3.34 -7.62 -10.78
C THR A 116 -1.94 -7.71 -10.19
N PHE A 117 -1.67 -6.94 -9.13
CA PHE A 117 -0.34 -6.83 -8.54
C PHE A 117 -0.07 -7.99 -7.58
N VAL A 118 1.21 -8.39 -7.49
CA VAL A 118 1.67 -9.29 -6.43
C VAL A 118 1.50 -8.58 -5.09
N LYS A 119 0.77 -9.22 -4.16
CA LYS A 119 0.74 -8.85 -2.74
C LYS A 119 1.92 -9.50 -2.03
N PHE A 120 2.81 -8.66 -1.52
CA PHE A 120 3.87 -9.08 -0.62
C PHE A 120 3.29 -9.37 0.77
N ILE A 121 3.82 -10.40 1.44
CA ILE A 121 3.38 -10.83 2.77
C ILE A 121 4.60 -10.87 3.68
N GLY A 122 4.61 -10.05 4.71
CA GLY A 122 5.62 -10.04 5.76
C GLY A 122 5.03 -10.50 7.08
N ALA A 123 5.68 -11.46 7.74
CA ALA A 123 5.27 -11.97 9.03
C ALA A 123 6.49 -12.45 9.81
N GLU A 124 6.44 -12.37 11.14
CA GLU A 124 7.51 -12.89 12.00
C GLU A 124 7.47 -14.41 12.13
N ASN A 125 6.32 -15.02 11.84
CA ASN A 125 6.12 -16.46 11.87
C ASN A 125 5.80 -17.01 10.47
N ASN A 126 6.63 -17.92 9.97
CA ASN A 126 6.50 -18.55 8.66
C ASN A 126 5.19 -19.35 8.48
N VAL A 127 4.65 -19.93 9.56
CA VAL A 127 3.37 -20.65 9.51
C VAL A 127 2.23 -19.68 9.21
N VAL A 128 2.27 -18.50 9.82
CA VAL A 128 1.26 -17.44 9.63
C VAL A 128 1.40 -16.78 8.27
N ALA A 129 2.63 -16.53 7.81
CA ALA A 129 2.89 -16.09 6.43
C ALA A 129 2.29 -17.07 5.41
N LYS A 130 2.44 -18.39 5.62
CA LYS A 130 1.88 -19.40 4.74
C LYS A 130 0.35 -19.44 4.80
N LEU A 131 -0.23 -19.30 6.00
CA LEU A 131 -1.68 -19.21 6.18
C LEU A 131 -2.28 -18.02 5.42
N ALA A 132 -1.67 -16.84 5.54
CA ALA A 132 -2.09 -15.64 4.83
C ALA A 132 -1.90 -15.78 3.31
N GLN A 133 -0.80 -16.39 2.88
CA GLN A 133 -0.54 -16.68 1.47
C GLN A 133 -1.61 -17.60 0.89
N ASP A 134 -1.95 -18.69 1.57
CA ASP A 134 -2.94 -19.64 1.08
C ASP A 134 -4.35 -19.03 1.04
N HIS A 135 -4.69 -18.20 2.03
CA HIS A 135 -5.92 -17.40 2.04
C HIS A 135 -6.00 -16.45 0.85
N LEU A 136 -5.00 -15.58 0.66
CA LEU A 136 -4.99 -14.61 -0.45
C LEU A 136 -4.94 -15.30 -1.83
N ASN A 137 -4.17 -16.38 -1.98
CA ASN A 137 -4.14 -17.16 -3.23
C ASN A 137 -5.51 -17.79 -3.53
N SER A 138 -6.28 -18.19 -2.51
CA SER A 138 -7.62 -18.74 -2.72
C SER A 138 -8.63 -17.69 -3.21
N LEU A 139 -8.32 -16.40 -3.07
CA LEU A 139 -9.03 -15.27 -3.67
C LEU A 139 -8.52 -14.92 -5.09
N ASN A 140 -7.70 -15.78 -5.69
CA ASN A 140 -7.00 -15.55 -6.97
C ASN A 140 -6.03 -14.34 -6.94
N ILE A 141 -5.53 -13.95 -5.77
CA ILE A 141 -4.53 -12.88 -5.64
C ILE A 141 -3.14 -13.51 -5.74
N LYS A 142 -2.26 -12.94 -6.57
CA LYS A 142 -0.85 -13.38 -6.64
C LYS A 142 -0.10 -12.90 -5.41
N THR A 143 0.70 -13.77 -4.80
CA THR A 143 1.39 -13.46 -3.54
C THR A 143 2.86 -13.85 -3.56
N GLU A 144 3.64 -13.17 -2.72
CA GLU A 144 5.04 -13.49 -2.46
C GLU A 144 5.34 -13.24 -0.97
N ILE A 145 5.97 -14.22 -0.31
CA ILE A 145 6.36 -14.09 1.10
C ILE A 145 7.72 -13.41 1.16
N CYS A 146 7.82 -12.36 1.96
CA CYS A 146 9.03 -11.61 2.26
C CYS A 146 9.69 -12.10 3.56
N HIS A 147 10.82 -11.50 3.91
CA HIS A 147 11.61 -11.89 5.08
C HIS A 147 10.83 -11.76 6.41
N ASP A 148 10.23 -10.60 6.65
CA ASP A 148 9.52 -10.23 7.88
C ASP A 148 8.49 -9.12 7.60
N SER A 149 7.73 -8.72 8.62
CA SER A 149 6.74 -7.64 8.48
C SER A 149 7.41 -6.30 8.14
N ALA A 150 8.50 -5.96 8.83
CA ALA A 150 9.26 -4.73 8.62
C ALA A 150 9.73 -4.53 7.16
N THR A 151 10.10 -5.61 6.47
CA THR A 151 10.48 -5.62 5.05
C THR A 151 9.34 -5.11 4.17
N THR A 152 8.11 -5.59 4.42
CA THR A 152 6.94 -5.18 3.63
C THR A 152 6.44 -3.79 3.99
N GLU A 153 6.57 -3.38 5.26
CA GLU A 153 6.27 -2.02 5.74
C GLU A 153 7.19 -0.99 5.05
N LEU A 154 8.51 -1.24 5.09
CA LEU A 154 9.52 -0.46 4.37
C LEU A 154 9.26 -0.45 2.86
N GLY A 155 9.06 -1.63 2.26
CA GLY A 155 8.88 -1.78 0.82
C GLY A 155 7.71 -0.96 0.29
N LYS A 156 6.59 -0.91 1.03
CA LYS A 156 5.43 -0.11 0.63
C LYS A 156 5.71 1.39 0.65
N MET A 157 6.27 1.91 1.73
CA MET A 157 6.55 3.35 1.82
C MET A 157 7.57 3.76 0.75
N LEU A 158 8.71 3.07 0.68
CA LEU A 158 9.79 3.40 -0.25
C LEU A 158 9.36 3.27 -1.71
N SER A 159 8.49 2.31 -2.05
CA SER A 159 7.97 2.19 -3.41
C SER A 159 7.15 3.42 -3.84
N THR A 160 6.32 3.96 -2.95
CA THR A 160 5.53 5.16 -3.25
C THR A 160 6.41 6.42 -3.23
N THR A 161 7.36 6.51 -2.30
CA THR A 161 8.29 7.64 -2.21
C THR A 161 9.20 7.74 -3.44
N TYR A 162 9.68 6.61 -3.98
CA TYR A 162 10.41 6.59 -5.24
C TYR A 162 9.56 7.14 -6.41
N TYR A 163 8.27 6.77 -6.45
CA TYR A 163 7.34 7.32 -7.44
C TYR A 163 7.15 8.83 -7.25
N GLY A 164 7.01 9.31 -6.01
CA GLY A 164 6.95 10.73 -5.68
C GLY A 164 8.18 11.51 -6.13
N LEU A 165 9.38 10.97 -5.93
CA LEU A 165 10.62 11.58 -6.40
C LEU A 165 10.61 11.75 -7.92
N CYS A 166 10.14 10.73 -8.64
CA CYS A 166 10.01 10.81 -10.09
C CYS A 166 9.04 11.92 -10.48
N ILE A 167 7.88 12.05 -9.83
CA ILE A 167 6.93 13.14 -10.12
C ILE A 167 7.55 14.52 -9.86
N ALA A 168 8.15 14.71 -8.68
CA ALA A 168 8.76 15.99 -8.29
C ALA A 168 9.87 16.40 -9.28
N TRP A 169 10.68 15.44 -9.72
CA TRP A 169 11.68 15.68 -10.77
C TRP A 169 11.06 16.13 -12.10
N HIS A 170 9.90 15.60 -12.50
CA HIS A 170 9.20 16.07 -13.70
C HIS A 170 8.72 17.52 -13.52
N GLY A 171 8.37 17.94 -12.31
CA GLY A 171 8.09 19.34 -11.98
C GLY A 171 9.29 20.26 -12.19
N GLU A 172 10.48 19.86 -11.71
CA GLU A 172 11.73 20.61 -11.94
C GLU A 172 12.10 20.71 -13.42
N VAL A 173 11.97 19.61 -14.16
CA VAL A 173 12.20 19.61 -15.61
C VAL A 173 11.22 20.56 -16.33
N GLN A 174 9.96 20.66 -15.88
CA GLN A 174 9.00 21.61 -16.45
C GLN A 174 9.37 23.07 -16.18
N LYS A 175 9.90 23.40 -14.99
CA LYS A 175 10.45 24.73 -14.69
C LYS A 175 11.62 25.04 -15.64
N LEU A 176 12.54 24.09 -15.83
CA LEU A 176 13.67 24.24 -16.74
C LEU A 176 13.22 24.42 -18.20
N CYS A 177 12.27 23.63 -18.66
CA CYS A 177 11.72 23.74 -20.02
C CYS A 177 11.17 25.14 -20.31
N LYS A 178 10.49 25.77 -19.35
CA LYS A 178 9.97 27.14 -19.48
C LYS A 178 11.09 28.17 -19.67
N ASN A 179 12.24 27.99 -19.00
CA ASN A 179 13.38 28.91 -19.13
C ASN A 179 14.01 28.89 -20.53
N TYR A 180 13.86 27.79 -21.27
CA TYR A 180 14.43 27.60 -22.61
C TYR A 180 13.40 27.59 -23.74
N ASP A 181 12.12 27.87 -23.43
CA ASP A 181 11.00 27.72 -24.37
C ASP A 181 10.96 26.34 -25.06
N ALA A 182 11.36 25.30 -24.32
CA ALA A 182 11.46 23.94 -24.82
C ALA A 182 10.16 23.15 -24.54
N PRO A 183 9.60 22.40 -25.50
CA PRO A 183 8.40 21.59 -25.25
C PRO A 183 8.68 20.42 -24.30
N PHE A 184 8.07 20.42 -23.10
CA PHE A 184 8.25 19.36 -22.11
C PHE A 184 7.99 17.96 -22.67
N ARG A 185 6.95 17.83 -23.50
CA ARG A 185 6.60 16.56 -24.16
C ARG A 185 7.77 16.01 -24.96
N GLU A 186 8.51 16.86 -25.66
CA GLU A 186 9.68 16.43 -26.42
C GLU A 186 10.85 16.13 -25.48
N VAL A 187 11.16 17.04 -24.54
CA VAL A 187 12.31 16.93 -23.65
C VAL A 187 12.26 15.72 -22.72
N MET A 188 11.10 15.43 -22.12
CA MET A 188 10.96 14.43 -21.06
C MET A 188 10.12 13.22 -21.48
N THR A 189 8.91 13.45 -21.99
CA THR A 189 7.98 12.35 -22.31
C THR A 189 8.49 11.50 -23.48
N ARG A 190 8.75 12.11 -24.64
CA ARG A 190 9.18 11.41 -25.87
C ARG A 190 10.55 10.76 -25.73
N PHE A 191 11.48 11.43 -25.06
CA PHE A 191 12.80 10.85 -24.80
C PHE A 191 12.68 9.59 -23.93
N ASN A 192 11.85 9.60 -22.88
CA ASN A 192 11.67 8.40 -22.04
C ASN A 192 10.86 7.30 -22.73
N GLU A 193 9.81 7.62 -23.51
CA GLU A 193 9.07 6.65 -24.32
C GLU A 193 10.00 5.88 -25.27
N THR A 194 10.72 6.61 -26.12
CA THR A 194 11.59 5.99 -27.14
C THR A 194 12.80 5.30 -26.52
N TYR A 195 13.32 5.80 -25.39
CA TYR A 195 14.33 5.10 -24.58
C TYR A 195 13.80 3.75 -24.09
N ASN A 196 12.61 3.74 -23.50
CA ASN A 196 11.99 2.53 -22.97
C ASN A 196 11.71 1.51 -24.09
N ASP A 197 11.18 1.95 -25.23
CA ASP A 197 10.96 1.10 -26.41
C ASP A 197 12.27 0.44 -26.88
N GLY A 198 13.35 1.22 -26.97
CA GLY A 198 14.67 0.72 -27.35
C GLY A 198 15.22 -0.31 -26.37
N TYR A 199 15.16 -0.03 -25.07
CA TYR A 199 15.65 -0.98 -24.06
C TYR A 199 14.76 -2.21 -23.92
N ALA A 200 13.44 -2.10 -24.12
CA ALA A 200 12.55 -3.25 -24.21
C ALA A 200 12.91 -4.15 -25.39
N ALA A 201 13.17 -3.59 -26.57
CA ALA A 201 13.61 -4.34 -27.75
C ALA A 201 14.98 -5.03 -27.56
N LEU A 202 15.85 -4.47 -26.71
CA LEU A 202 17.13 -5.05 -26.31
C LEU A 202 17.00 -6.06 -25.15
N GLY A 203 15.80 -6.36 -24.68
CA GLY A 203 15.57 -7.28 -23.56
C GLY A 203 16.06 -6.75 -22.20
N LYS A 204 16.15 -5.43 -22.04
CA LYS A 204 16.69 -4.74 -20.85
C LYS A 204 15.60 -3.97 -20.11
N SER A 205 14.68 -4.70 -19.47
CA SER A 205 13.57 -4.10 -18.72
C SER A 205 14.01 -3.38 -17.42
N ASN A 206 15.19 -3.70 -16.89
CA ASN A 206 15.69 -3.18 -15.62
C ASN A 206 16.10 -1.70 -15.65
N VAL A 207 16.12 -1.06 -16.82
CA VAL A 207 16.43 0.38 -16.97
C VAL A 207 15.23 1.19 -17.46
N VAL A 208 14.05 0.58 -17.57
CA VAL A 208 12.83 1.27 -17.97
C VAL A 208 12.53 2.39 -16.97
N ARG A 209 12.24 3.57 -17.51
CA ARG A 209 12.00 4.79 -16.74
C ARG A 209 10.50 5.05 -16.65
N PRO A 210 10.01 5.63 -15.55
CA PRO A 210 8.65 6.16 -15.51
C PRO A 210 8.44 7.19 -16.62
N VAL A 211 7.36 7.04 -17.40
CA VAL A 211 6.89 8.04 -18.35
C VAL A 211 5.77 8.82 -17.68
N LEU A 212 6.11 9.96 -17.07
CA LEU A 212 5.19 10.77 -16.29
C LEU A 212 4.99 12.16 -16.91
N TYR A 213 4.06 12.89 -16.31
CA TYR A 213 3.77 14.28 -16.62
C TYR A 213 4.17 15.15 -15.42
N PRO A 214 4.48 16.43 -15.63
CA PRO A 214 4.76 17.31 -14.52
C PRO A 214 3.51 17.41 -13.63
N PRO A 215 3.67 17.48 -12.29
CA PRO A 215 2.55 17.76 -11.41
C PRO A 215 1.99 19.16 -11.68
N GLY A 216 0.85 19.47 -11.03
CA GLY A 216 0.41 20.85 -10.89
C GLY A 216 1.33 21.62 -9.95
N GLU A 217 0.77 22.55 -9.18
CA GLU A 217 1.52 23.21 -8.09
C GLU A 217 1.88 22.21 -6.98
N ILE A 218 1.02 21.21 -6.76
CA ILE A 218 1.19 20.16 -5.76
C ILE A 218 1.13 18.76 -6.39
N ILE A 219 1.69 17.77 -5.69
CA ILE A 219 1.47 16.35 -5.98
C ILE A 219 0.13 15.94 -5.37
N GLY A 220 -0.86 15.66 -6.21
CA GLY A 220 -2.18 15.22 -5.76
C GLY A 220 -2.28 13.75 -5.34
N GLY A 221 -3.43 13.40 -4.77
CA GLY A 221 -3.77 12.05 -4.31
C GLY A 221 -3.31 11.77 -2.88
N HIS A 222 -3.81 10.67 -2.29
CA HIS A 222 -3.73 10.44 -0.84
C HIS A 222 -2.54 9.57 -0.39
N CYS A 223 -1.59 9.25 -1.28
CA CYS A 223 -0.52 8.29 -0.96
C CYS A 223 0.88 8.87 -1.04
N VAL A 224 1.15 9.80 -1.97
CA VAL A 224 2.54 10.17 -2.27
C VAL A 224 3.13 11.06 -1.18
N ILE A 225 2.48 12.19 -0.89
CA ILE A 225 2.95 13.12 0.15
C ILE A 225 2.91 12.47 1.55
N PRO A 226 1.80 11.84 2.00
CA PRO A 226 1.77 11.23 3.33
C PRO A 226 2.84 10.15 3.54
N ASN A 227 3.11 9.32 2.52
CA ASN A 227 4.17 8.32 2.64
C ASN A 227 5.58 8.95 2.63
N ALA A 228 5.78 10.06 1.90
CA ALA A 228 7.04 10.78 1.94
C ALA A 228 7.31 11.39 3.32
N GLU A 229 6.27 11.92 3.99
CA GLU A 229 6.36 12.42 5.37
C GLU A 229 6.70 11.30 6.36
N LEU A 230 6.04 10.14 6.23
CA LEU A 230 6.40 8.96 7.03
C LEU A 230 7.87 8.57 6.84
N VAL A 231 8.38 8.52 5.61
CA VAL A 231 9.80 8.25 5.37
C VAL A 231 10.70 9.37 5.92
N SER A 232 10.28 10.63 5.83
CA SER A 232 11.03 11.78 6.37
C SER A 232 11.14 11.76 7.90
N SER A 233 10.21 11.10 8.60
CA SER A 233 10.32 10.85 10.05
C SER A 233 11.39 9.82 10.41
N LEU A 234 11.78 8.98 9.45
CA LEU A 234 12.74 7.88 9.63
C LEU A 234 14.15 8.23 9.15
N MET A 235 14.26 9.13 8.16
CA MET A 235 15.53 9.56 7.59
C MET A 235 15.44 10.95 6.96
N SER A 236 16.56 11.66 6.93
CA SER A 236 16.71 12.92 6.19
C SER A 236 17.35 12.68 4.83
N SER A 237 16.84 13.33 3.78
CA SER A 237 17.39 13.23 2.43
C SER A 237 16.95 14.42 1.56
N PRO A 238 17.86 15.02 0.77
CA PRO A 238 17.48 16.04 -0.23
C PRO A 238 16.43 15.56 -1.24
N ALA A 239 16.35 14.25 -1.48
CA ALA A 239 15.32 13.68 -2.34
C ALA A 239 13.92 13.76 -1.70
N LEU A 240 13.83 13.65 -0.37
CA LEU A 240 12.57 13.80 0.36
C LEU A 240 12.16 15.27 0.40
N ASP A 241 13.12 16.16 0.67
CA ASP A 241 12.89 17.61 0.67
C ASP A 241 12.27 18.06 -0.65
N LEU A 242 12.83 17.60 -1.78
CA LEU A 242 12.29 17.89 -3.12
C LEU A 242 10.86 17.39 -3.31
N ILE A 243 10.49 16.22 -2.76
CA ILE A 243 9.10 15.73 -2.85
C ILE A 243 8.17 16.62 -2.05
N LEU A 244 8.59 17.00 -0.84
CA LEU A 244 7.79 17.76 0.11
C LEU A 244 7.64 19.25 -0.28
N GLU A 245 8.49 19.78 -1.16
CA GLU A 245 8.27 21.07 -1.82
C GLU A 245 6.97 21.12 -2.64
N TYR A 246 6.45 19.96 -3.04
CA TYR A 246 5.17 19.83 -3.76
C TYR A 246 4.01 19.35 -2.86
N ALA A 247 4.15 19.45 -1.52
CA ALA A 247 3.04 19.22 -0.59
C ALA A 247 2.07 20.41 -0.59
N ASP A 248 0.81 20.18 -0.21
CA ASP A 248 -0.14 21.27 0.04
C ASP A 248 0.12 21.85 1.44
N ASP A 249 0.46 23.14 1.51
CA ASP A 249 0.67 23.82 2.79
C ASP A 249 -0.63 24.04 3.59
N ASN A 250 -1.81 23.81 2.98
CA ASN A 250 -3.11 23.95 3.65
C ASN A 250 -3.59 22.66 4.34
N GLU A 251 -2.88 21.53 4.19
CA GLU A 251 -3.21 20.25 4.83
C GLU A 251 -2.31 19.91 6.04
N LYS A 252 -1.44 20.83 6.46
CA LYS A 252 -0.58 20.71 7.66
C LYS A 252 -1.24 21.24 8.94
#